data_AF-A0A151QJU0-F1
#
_entry.id   AF-A0A151QJU0-F1
#
_cell.length_a   1.000
_cell.length_b   1.000
_cell.length_c   1.000
_cell.angle_alpha   90.00
_cell.angle_beta   90.00
_cell.angle_gamma   90.00
#
_symmetry.space_group_name_H-M   'P 1'
#
loop_
_entity.id
_entity.type
_entity.pdbx_description
1 polymer ?
#
loop_
_entity_poly.entity_id
_entity_poly.type
_entity_poly.pdbx_seq_one_letter_code
_entity_poly.pdbx_strand_id
1 'polypeptide(L)'
;MQTRKLSDKFSILAHQGQPEDTPWMELALQQARLAAQAGEVPIGAVVVIDGKAVARAHNAPVSLNDACAHAEIQAIRQACQAVGNYRLGAQATLYVTLQPCLMCIGAILHARLGRVVVGCAQSRYNGDLKQSLSVFEQAQAWHPCVFETDCMGQESEELLGNFFKARRKQREETVAELASLMHLPNANKQTIDVLAQLGFHTPHDFLQTGLQQASERLAEHSRVLKAGQHTQQAAILASLCDYFNGEPVRSWKQYL
;
A
#
# COMPACT_ATOMS: atom_id res chain seq x y z
N MET A 1 -2.07 -22.93 -8.86
CA MET A 1 -2.95 -23.24 -7.73
C MET A 1 -4.38 -22.98 -8.15
N GLN A 2 -5.28 -23.98 -8.07
CA GLN A 2 -6.70 -23.77 -8.32
C GLN A 2 -7.26 -22.84 -7.24
N THR A 3 -7.80 -21.69 -7.63
CA THR A 3 -8.51 -20.77 -6.74
C THR A 3 -9.81 -21.43 -6.29
N ARG A 4 -9.79 -22.12 -5.14
CA ARG A 4 -11.03 -22.54 -4.48
C ARG A 4 -11.87 -21.32 -4.11
N LYS A 5 -13.19 -21.47 -4.16
CA LYS A 5 -14.12 -20.48 -3.63
C LYS A 5 -13.88 -20.38 -2.11
N LEU A 6 -13.73 -19.16 -1.58
CA LEU A 6 -13.62 -18.93 -0.14
C LEU A 6 -14.88 -19.49 0.55
N SER A 7 -14.73 -20.04 1.75
CA SER A 7 -15.89 -20.38 2.59
C SER A 7 -16.60 -19.12 3.09
N ASP A 8 -17.83 -19.31 3.58
CA ASP A 8 -18.67 -18.23 4.09
C ASP A 8 -18.07 -17.47 5.30
N LYS A 9 -16.99 -18.01 5.89
CA LYS A 9 -16.24 -17.37 6.99
C LYS A 9 -15.54 -16.08 6.57
N PHE A 10 -15.13 -15.96 5.31
CA PHE A 10 -14.42 -14.79 4.77
C PHE A 10 -15.16 -14.25 3.55
N SER A 11 -16.39 -13.80 3.77
CA SER A 11 -17.20 -13.20 2.71
C SER A 11 -16.60 -11.86 2.30
N ILE A 12 -16.29 -11.73 1.01
CA ILE A 12 -15.98 -10.43 0.37
C ILE A 12 -17.23 -10.00 -0.38
N LEU A 13 -17.77 -8.86 -0.02
CA LEU A 13 -18.99 -8.29 -0.57
C LEU A 13 -18.67 -6.90 -1.13
N ALA A 14 -19.36 -6.50 -2.20
CA ALA A 14 -19.40 -5.08 -2.54
C ALA A 14 -20.20 -4.35 -1.46
N HIS A 15 -19.68 -3.21 -0.97
CA HIS A 15 -20.41 -2.34 -0.06
C HIS A 15 -21.72 -1.90 -0.71
N GLN A 16 -22.82 -1.95 0.04
CA GLN A 16 -24.17 -1.71 -0.51
C GLN A 16 -24.63 -0.25 -0.32
N GLY A 17 -23.70 0.66 -0.02
CA GLY A 17 -24.02 2.08 0.17
C GLY A 17 -24.77 2.36 1.47
N GLN A 18 -24.57 1.54 2.51
CA GLN A 18 -25.16 1.77 3.83
C GLN A 18 -24.74 3.16 4.37
N PRO A 19 -25.70 4.08 4.60
CA PRO A 19 -25.40 5.48 4.91
C PRO A 19 -24.69 5.66 6.26
N GLU A 20 -24.83 4.72 7.18
CA GLU A 20 -24.15 4.72 8.48
C GLU A 20 -22.63 4.51 8.37
N ASP A 21 -22.14 3.94 7.26
CA ASP A 21 -20.72 3.65 7.07
C ASP A 21 -19.93 4.87 6.57
N THR A 22 -20.58 5.75 5.80
CA THR A 22 -19.94 6.93 5.19
C THR A 22 -19.27 7.85 6.23
N PRO A 23 -19.90 8.25 7.35
CA PRO A 23 -19.25 9.11 8.34
C PRO A 23 -18.00 8.47 8.98
N TRP A 24 -17.97 7.15 9.12
CA TRP A 24 -16.82 6.43 9.68
C TRP A 24 -15.69 6.30 8.66
N MET A 25 -16.02 6.06 7.40
CA MET A 25 -15.03 6.08 6.32
C MET A 25 -14.47 7.50 6.10
N GLU A 26 -15.29 8.53 6.22
CA GLU A 26 -14.83 9.92 6.16
C GLU A 26 -13.85 10.24 7.30
N LEU A 27 -14.10 9.71 8.50
CA LEU A 27 -13.17 9.80 9.63
C LEU A 27 -11.86 9.03 9.36
N ALA A 28 -11.92 7.88 8.69
CA ALA A 28 -10.72 7.16 8.24
C ALA A 28 -9.95 7.96 7.17
N LEU A 29 -10.64 8.62 6.24
CA LEU A 29 -10.03 9.53 5.27
C LEU A 29 -9.38 10.74 5.94
N GLN A 30 -9.96 11.29 7.01
CA GLN A 30 -9.30 12.34 7.81
C GLN A 30 -7.98 11.84 8.39
N GLN A 31 -7.94 10.62 8.94
CA GLN A 31 -6.69 10.01 9.39
C GLN A 31 -5.69 9.80 8.25
N ALA A 32 -6.15 9.34 7.09
CA ALA A 32 -5.30 9.18 5.90
C ALA A 32 -4.66 10.50 5.46
N ARG A 33 -5.40 11.63 5.54
CA ARG A 33 -4.85 12.97 5.26
C ARG A 33 -3.77 13.37 6.27
N LEU A 34 -3.89 13.00 7.54
CA LEU A 34 -2.85 13.24 8.55
C LEU A 34 -1.57 12.45 8.24
N ALA A 35 -1.68 11.18 7.83
CA ALA A 35 -0.53 10.42 7.33
C ALA A 35 0.14 11.13 6.14
N ALA A 36 -0.65 11.58 5.16
CA ALA A 36 -0.12 12.30 4.01
C ALA A 36 0.68 13.56 4.42
N GLN A 37 0.15 14.35 5.37
CA GLN A 37 0.82 15.54 5.91
C GLN A 37 2.12 15.20 6.63
N ALA A 38 2.19 14.04 7.29
CA ALA A 38 3.40 13.52 7.91
C ALA A 38 4.39 12.88 6.90
N GLY A 39 4.07 12.90 5.60
CA GLY A 39 4.90 12.28 4.55
C GLY A 39 4.76 10.76 4.47
N GLU A 40 3.79 10.17 5.17
CA GLU A 40 3.47 8.75 5.17
C GLU A 40 2.46 8.42 4.05
N VAL A 41 2.44 7.17 3.60
CA VAL A 41 1.42 6.71 2.63
C VAL A 41 0.03 6.94 3.24
N PRO A 42 -0.91 7.62 2.55
CA PRO A 42 -2.15 8.12 3.15
C PRO A 42 -3.17 7.00 3.34
N ILE A 43 -2.98 6.22 4.40
CA ILE A 43 -3.89 5.18 4.84
C ILE A 43 -4.36 5.53 6.24
N GLY A 44 -5.66 5.51 6.44
CA GLY A 44 -6.31 5.77 7.72
C GLY A 44 -7.26 4.65 8.09
N ALA A 45 -7.47 4.47 9.39
CA ALA A 45 -8.30 3.44 9.94
C ALA A 45 -9.04 3.90 11.19
N VAL A 46 -10.26 3.40 11.37
CA VAL A 46 -11.12 3.67 12.52
C VAL A 46 -11.74 2.36 12.99
N VAL A 47 -11.71 2.10 14.29
CA VAL A 47 -12.47 0.99 14.88
C VAL A 47 -13.72 1.55 15.56
N VAL A 48 -14.88 1.01 15.21
CA VAL A 48 -16.18 1.36 15.77
C VAL A 48 -16.74 0.16 16.51
N ILE A 49 -17.24 0.40 17.72
CA ILE A 49 -17.92 -0.60 18.56
C ILE A 49 -19.20 0.06 19.09
N ASP A 50 -20.34 -0.61 18.92
CA ASP A 50 -21.66 -0.14 19.40
C ASP A 50 -21.97 1.32 18.98
N GLY A 51 -21.66 1.64 17.71
CA GLY A 51 -21.89 2.97 17.13
C GLY A 51 -20.92 4.07 17.61
N LYS A 52 -19.82 3.72 18.29
CA LYS A 52 -18.82 4.66 18.80
C LYS A 52 -17.44 4.37 18.22
N ALA A 53 -16.77 5.39 17.69
CA ALA A 53 -15.37 5.29 17.31
C ALA A 53 -14.49 5.15 18.56
N VAL A 54 -13.98 3.93 18.81
CA VAL A 54 -13.12 3.60 19.95
C VAL A 54 -11.63 3.83 19.67
N ALA A 55 -11.24 3.86 18.39
CA ALA A 55 -9.87 4.13 17.97
C ALA A 55 -9.82 4.78 16.59
N ARG A 56 -8.78 5.58 16.35
CA ARG A 56 -8.50 6.27 15.09
C ARG A 56 -7.00 6.30 14.89
N ALA A 57 -6.52 5.81 13.76
CA ALA A 57 -5.10 5.79 13.47
C ALA A 57 -4.82 5.95 11.99
N HIS A 58 -3.56 6.23 11.66
CA HIS A 58 -3.07 6.33 10.30
C HIS A 58 -1.71 5.66 10.19
N ASN A 59 -1.26 5.41 8.97
CA ASN A 59 0.07 4.87 8.73
C ASN A 59 1.15 5.78 9.34
N ALA A 60 2.08 5.16 10.09
CA ALA A 60 3.26 5.83 10.63
C ALA A 60 4.55 4.96 10.57
N PRO A 61 4.76 4.07 9.57
CA PRO A 61 5.92 3.17 9.58
C PRO A 61 7.26 3.90 9.48
N VAL A 62 7.34 5.02 8.75
CA VAL A 62 8.60 5.77 8.60
C VAL A 62 8.90 6.55 9.87
N SER A 63 7.93 7.32 10.35
CA SER A 63 8.05 8.19 11.52
C SER A 63 8.28 7.42 12.83
N LEU A 64 7.64 6.26 13.00
CA LEU A 64 7.82 5.42 14.18
C LEU A 64 8.96 4.41 14.05
N ASN A 65 9.59 4.29 12.88
CA ASN A 65 10.55 3.23 12.57
C ASN A 65 10.00 1.83 12.94
N ASP A 66 8.70 1.62 12.73
CA ASP A 66 7.98 0.40 13.09
C ASP A 66 7.31 -0.17 11.83
N ALA A 67 7.83 -1.28 11.33
CA ALA A 67 7.29 -1.97 10.16
C ALA A 67 5.83 -2.42 10.35
N CYS A 68 5.35 -2.53 11.60
CA CYS A 68 3.99 -2.88 11.93
C CYS A 68 3.07 -1.66 12.13
N ALA A 69 3.57 -0.42 12.04
CA ALA A 69 2.78 0.81 12.28
C ALA A 69 1.84 1.18 11.12
N HIS A 70 1.16 0.18 10.55
CA HIS A 70 0.05 0.37 9.63
C HIS A 70 -1.19 0.89 10.36
N ALA A 71 -2.04 1.63 9.65
CA ALA A 71 -3.25 2.24 10.20
C ALA A 71 -4.13 1.21 10.94
N GLU A 72 -4.35 0.03 10.34
CA GLU A 72 -5.20 -1.02 10.90
C GLU A 72 -4.60 -1.59 12.19
N ILE A 73 -3.29 -1.86 12.22
CA ILE A 73 -2.60 -2.37 13.41
C ILE A 73 -2.68 -1.37 14.55
N GLN A 74 -2.42 -0.10 14.25
CA GLN A 74 -2.48 0.96 15.25
C GLN A 74 -3.90 1.16 15.78
N ALA A 75 -4.92 1.17 14.92
CA ALA A 75 -6.31 1.30 15.32
C ALA A 75 -6.78 0.11 16.16
N ILE A 76 -6.43 -1.13 15.78
CA ILE A 76 -6.73 -2.34 16.56
C ILE A 76 -6.02 -2.28 17.91
N ARG A 77 -4.73 -1.89 17.96
CA ARG A 77 -3.96 -1.78 19.20
C ARG A 77 -4.60 -0.79 20.17
N GLN A 78 -4.96 0.40 19.68
CA GLN A 78 -5.66 1.42 20.48
C GLN A 78 -7.03 0.93 20.96
N ALA A 79 -7.82 0.27 20.09
CA ALA A 79 -9.14 -0.25 20.44
C ALA A 79 -9.03 -1.34 21.54
N CYS A 80 -8.08 -2.27 21.42
CA CYS A 80 -7.86 -3.30 22.42
C CYS A 80 -7.47 -2.71 23.78
N GLN A 81 -6.64 -1.65 23.78
CA GLN A 81 -6.28 -0.93 25.00
C GLN A 81 -7.49 -0.20 25.61
N ALA A 82 -8.29 0.48 24.79
CA ALA A 82 -9.48 1.20 25.25
C ALA A 82 -10.55 0.26 25.84
N VAL A 83 -10.73 -0.92 25.25
CA VAL A 83 -11.65 -1.96 25.73
C VAL A 83 -11.05 -2.74 26.91
N GLY A 84 -9.73 -2.76 27.06
CA GLY A 84 -9.04 -3.61 28.03
C GLY A 84 -9.08 -5.10 27.66
N ASN A 85 -9.25 -5.41 26.37
CA ASN A 85 -9.36 -6.78 25.87
C ASN A 85 -8.80 -6.87 24.44
N TYR A 86 -7.98 -7.89 24.17
CA TYR A 86 -7.44 -8.12 22.83
C TYR A 86 -8.49 -8.66 21.83
N ARG A 87 -9.62 -9.16 22.34
CA ARG A 87 -10.77 -9.58 21.52
C ARG A 87 -11.83 -8.50 21.56
N LEU A 88 -12.01 -7.82 20.43
CA LEU A 88 -12.98 -6.75 20.27
C LEU A 88 -14.40 -7.30 19.98
N GLY A 89 -14.47 -8.49 19.39
CA GLY A 89 -15.73 -9.22 19.18
C GLY A 89 -16.48 -8.82 17.92
N ALA A 90 -17.57 -9.55 17.65
CA ALA A 90 -18.34 -9.43 16.41
C ALA A 90 -19.00 -8.05 16.21
N GLN A 91 -19.21 -7.29 17.28
CA GLN A 91 -19.73 -5.93 17.26
C GLN A 91 -18.72 -4.89 16.76
N ALA A 92 -17.43 -5.25 16.68
CA ALA A 92 -16.39 -4.35 16.20
C ALA A 92 -16.33 -4.33 14.67
N THR A 93 -16.42 -3.11 14.11
CA THR A 93 -16.19 -2.84 12.70
C THR A 93 -14.91 -2.01 12.53
N LEU A 94 -14.03 -2.43 11.63
CA LEU A 94 -12.90 -1.62 11.18
C LEU A 94 -13.24 -0.96 9.84
N TYR A 95 -13.08 0.36 9.78
CA TYR A 95 -13.11 1.13 8.54
C TYR A 95 -11.66 1.43 8.15
N VAL A 96 -11.28 1.14 6.91
CA VAL A 96 -9.91 1.39 6.42
C VAL A 96 -9.95 1.90 4.99
N THR A 97 -9.14 2.92 4.67
CA THR A 97 -9.19 3.58 3.36
C THR A 97 -8.58 2.75 2.22
N LEU A 98 -7.80 1.71 2.52
CA LEU A 98 -7.18 0.82 1.53
C LEU A 98 -7.33 -0.63 1.98
N GLN A 99 -7.46 -1.55 1.02
CA GLN A 99 -7.44 -2.99 1.28
C GLN A 99 -6.29 -3.40 2.22
N PRO A 100 -6.59 -4.12 3.32
CA PRO A 100 -5.57 -4.50 4.29
C PRO A 100 -4.57 -5.52 3.72
N CYS A 101 -3.31 -5.41 4.14
CA CYS A 101 -2.26 -6.37 3.79
C CYS A 101 -2.34 -7.66 4.64
N LEU A 102 -1.54 -8.68 4.31
CA LEU A 102 -1.51 -9.96 5.05
C LEU A 102 -1.31 -9.79 6.57
N MET A 103 -0.41 -8.90 6.98
CA MET A 103 -0.17 -8.60 8.40
C MET A 103 -1.43 -8.07 9.09
N CYS A 104 -2.08 -7.08 8.47
CA CYS A 104 -3.28 -6.44 9.00
C CYS A 104 -4.45 -7.42 9.05
N ILE A 105 -4.64 -8.26 8.02
CA ILE A 105 -5.65 -9.33 8.01
C ILE A 105 -5.42 -10.28 9.19
N GLY A 106 -4.18 -10.71 9.43
CA GLY A 106 -3.85 -11.53 10.60
C GLY A 106 -4.29 -10.88 11.92
N ALA A 107 -3.98 -9.60 12.10
CA ALA A 107 -4.38 -8.86 13.29
C ALA A 107 -5.91 -8.71 13.44
N ILE A 108 -6.62 -8.43 12.36
CA ILE A 108 -8.09 -8.36 12.30
C ILE A 108 -8.70 -9.68 12.83
N LEU A 109 -8.21 -10.82 12.31
CA LEU A 109 -8.70 -12.14 12.72
C LEU A 109 -8.34 -12.49 14.16
N HIS A 110 -7.15 -12.10 14.63
CA HIS A 110 -6.76 -12.31 16.02
C HIS A 110 -7.59 -11.46 17.00
N ALA A 111 -7.92 -10.23 16.61
CA ALA A 111 -8.74 -9.30 17.38
C ALA A 111 -10.25 -9.58 17.29
N ARG A 112 -10.68 -10.53 16.45
CA ARG A 112 -12.07 -11.03 16.38
C ARG A 112 -13.08 -9.99 15.90
N LEU A 113 -12.65 -9.10 15.01
CA LEU A 113 -13.57 -8.14 14.40
C LEU A 113 -14.62 -8.89 13.57
N GLY A 114 -15.88 -8.48 13.70
CA GLY A 114 -16.95 -9.07 12.90
C GLY A 114 -16.98 -8.55 11.46
N ARG A 115 -16.53 -7.30 11.25
CA ARG A 115 -16.69 -6.61 9.98
C ARG A 115 -15.50 -5.69 9.67
N VAL A 116 -15.14 -5.62 8.40
CA VAL A 116 -14.15 -4.70 7.83
C VAL A 116 -14.79 -4.02 6.63
N VAL A 117 -14.84 -2.69 6.66
CA VAL A 117 -15.33 -1.85 5.57
C VAL A 117 -14.11 -1.17 4.94
N VAL A 118 -13.90 -1.41 3.65
CA VAL A 118 -12.74 -0.99 2.89
C VAL A 118 -13.13 0.13 1.94
N GLY A 119 -12.28 1.16 1.89
CA GLY A 119 -12.35 2.25 0.93
C GLY A 119 -11.98 1.77 -0.47
N CYS A 120 -10.72 1.94 -0.84
CA CYS A 120 -10.22 1.42 -2.11
C CYS A 120 -9.93 -0.09 -2.01
N ALA A 121 -10.67 -0.90 -2.80
CA ALA A 121 -10.48 -2.35 -2.86
C ALA A 121 -9.16 -2.77 -3.52
N GLN A 122 -8.59 -1.91 -4.37
CA GLN A 122 -7.39 -2.22 -5.14
C GLN A 122 -6.15 -1.61 -4.50
N SER A 123 -5.11 -2.42 -4.32
CA SER A 123 -3.82 -1.97 -3.83
C SER A 123 -2.74 -2.29 -4.86
N ARG A 124 -1.84 -1.33 -5.09
CA ARG A 124 -0.61 -1.57 -5.87
C ARG A 124 0.41 -2.42 -5.12
N TYR A 125 0.30 -2.50 -3.79
CA TYR A 125 1.31 -3.13 -2.91
C TYR A 125 0.88 -4.49 -2.39
N ASN A 126 -0.43 -4.74 -2.32
CA ASN A 126 -0.97 -5.98 -1.79
C ASN A 126 -1.41 -6.88 -2.94
N GLY A 127 -1.33 -8.19 -2.72
CA GLY A 127 -2.03 -9.14 -3.56
C GLY A 127 -3.54 -8.94 -3.45
N ASP A 128 -4.27 -9.53 -4.40
CA ASP A 128 -5.73 -9.56 -4.38
C ASP A 128 -6.28 -10.02 -3.01
N LEU A 129 -7.36 -9.36 -2.54
CA LEU A 129 -7.91 -9.61 -1.20
C LEU A 129 -8.36 -11.06 -1.03
N LYS A 130 -8.96 -11.64 -2.07
CA LYS A 130 -9.42 -13.04 -2.04
C LYS A 130 -8.23 -13.99 -1.98
N GLN A 131 -7.16 -13.72 -2.72
CA GLN A 131 -5.92 -14.48 -2.60
C GLN A 131 -5.35 -14.38 -1.17
N SER A 132 -5.31 -13.18 -0.60
CA SER A 132 -4.79 -12.95 0.75
C SER A 132 -5.60 -13.69 1.82
N LEU A 133 -6.93 -13.65 1.75
CA LEU A 133 -7.82 -14.37 2.67
C LEU A 133 -7.72 -15.90 2.52
N SER A 134 -7.46 -16.39 1.30
CA SER A 134 -7.30 -17.83 1.07
C SER A 134 -6.10 -18.43 1.83
N VAL A 135 -5.06 -17.63 2.11
CA VAL A 135 -3.92 -18.05 2.93
C VAL A 135 -4.37 -18.39 4.36
N PHE A 136 -5.19 -17.52 4.96
CA PHE A 136 -5.70 -17.70 6.31
C PHE A 136 -6.72 -18.85 6.41
N GLU A 137 -7.52 -19.03 5.37
CA GLU A 137 -8.42 -20.18 5.27
C GLU A 137 -7.67 -21.51 5.25
N GLN A 138 -6.61 -21.60 4.43
CA GLN A 138 -5.75 -22.79 4.37
C GLN A 138 -5.02 -23.06 5.69
N ALA A 139 -4.63 -21.99 6.40
CA ALA A 139 -4.03 -22.06 7.73
C ALA A 139 -5.04 -22.37 8.85
N GLN A 140 -6.32 -22.62 8.51
CA GLN A 140 -7.41 -22.89 9.46
C GLN A 140 -7.60 -21.76 10.48
N ALA A 141 -7.41 -20.49 10.11
CA ALA A 141 -7.72 -19.37 10.99
C ALA A 141 -9.23 -19.33 11.31
N TRP A 142 -9.58 -19.19 12.59
CA TRP A 142 -10.86 -19.68 13.11
C TRP A 142 -12.02 -18.67 13.17
N HIS A 143 -11.79 -17.37 12.92
CA HIS A 143 -12.79 -16.33 13.24
C HIS A 143 -13.42 -15.76 11.99
N PRO A 144 -14.75 -15.82 11.85
CA PRO A 144 -15.43 -15.25 10.70
C PRO A 144 -15.30 -13.74 10.72
N CYS A 145 -15.12 -13.16 9.54
CA CYS A 145 -15.02 -11.72 9.35
C CYS A 145 -15.55 -11.38 7.96
N VAL A 146 -16.48 -10.43 7.89
CA VAL A 146 -17.03 -9.94 6.62
C VAL A 146 -16.20 -8.76 6.14
N PHE A 147 -15.79 -8.79 4.86
CA PHE A 147 -15.11 -7.69 4.20
C PHE A 147 -16.07 -7.06 3.18
N GLU A 148 -16.42 -5.79 3.37
CA GLU A 148 -17.21 -5.00 2.44
C GLU A 148 -16.30 -3.97 1.76
N THR A 149 -16.25 -3.94 0.43
CA THR A 149 -15.30 -3.09 -0.31
C THR A 149 -15.99 -1.95 -1.05
N ASP A 150 -15.22 -0.90 -1.39
CA ASP A 150 -15.63 0.23 -2.22
C ASP A 150 -16.53 1.26 -1.51
N CYS A 151 -16.46 1.34 -0.18
CA CYS A 151 -17.10 2.41 0.60
C CYS A 151 -16.30 3.72 0.47
N MET A 152 -16.79 4.74 -0.23
CA MET A 152 -15.99 5.93 -0.60
C MET A 152 -14.67 5.55 -1.30
N GLY A 153 -14.76 4.57 -2.20
CA GLY A 153 -13.60 4.02 -2.90
C GLY A 153 -12.88 5.04 -3.77
N GLN A 154 -13.64 5.91 -4.46
CA GLN A 154 -13.08 6.95 -5.32
C GLN A 154 -12.26 7.97 -4.50
N GLU A 155 -12.79 8.45 -3.39
CA GLU A 155 -12.12 9.43 -2.52
C GLU A 155 -10.82 8.85 -1.91
N SER A 156 -10.86 7.56 -1.58
CA SER A 156 -9.70 6.81 -1.10
C SER A 156 -8.63 6.67 -2.17
N GLU A 157 -9.02 6.32 -3.39
CA GLU A 157 -8.11 6.20 -4.54
C GLU A 157 -7.51 7.55 -4.94
N GLU A 158 -8.32 8.60 -5.01
CA GLU A 158 -7.88 9.96 -5.33
C GLU A 158 -6.86 10.48 -4.32
N LEU A 159 -7.09 10.26 -3.02
CA LEU A 159 -6.14 10.65 -1.98
C LEU A 159 -4.78 9.95 -2.16
N LEU A 160 -4.80 8.63 -2.39
CA LEU A 160 -3.59 7.85 -2.63
C LEU A 160 -2.88 8.28 -3.92
N GLY A 161 -3.64 8.50 -5.00
CA GLY A 161 -3.12 8.96 -6.29
C GLY A 161 -2.46 10.34 -6.20
N ASN A 162 -3.10 11.28 -5.50
CA ASN A 162 -2.58 12.63 -5.29
C ASN A 162 -1.28 12.63 -4.49
N PHE A 163 -1.15 11.76 -3.49
CA PHE A 163 0.08 11.62 -2.72
C PHE A 163 1.27 11.19 -3.58
N PHE A 164 1.11 10.15 -4.40
CA PHE A 164 2.21 9.71 -5.28
C PHE A 164 2.48 10.70 -6.41
N LYS A 165 1.45 11.41 -6.91
CA LYS A 165 1.65 12.49 -7.88
C LYS A 165 2.50 13.62 -7.30
N ALA A 166 2.22 14.06 -6.08
CA ALA A 166 3.03 15.06 -5.39
C ALA A 166 4.48 14.58 -5.17
N ARG A 167 4.68 13.32 -4.77
CA ARG A 167 6.02 12.75 -4.64
C ARG A 167 6.77 12.66 -5.96
N ARG A 168 6.10 12.31 -7.07
CA ARG A 168 6.73 12.32 -8.40
C ARG A 168 7.20 13.72 -8.80
N LYS A 169 6.41 14.75 -8.52
CA LYS A 169 6.84 16.15 -8.76
C LYS A 169 8.10 16.50 -7.96
N GLN A 170 8.16 16.10 -6.69
CA GLN A 170 9.38 16.28 -5.88
C GLN A 170 10.58 15.51 -6.46
N ARG A 171 10.35 14.33 -7.05
CA ARG A 171 11.38 13.54 -7.73
C ARG A 171 11.86 14.21 -9.02
N GLU A 172 10.97 14.84 -9.78
CA GLU A 172 11.35 15.64 -10.95
C GLU A 172 12.31 16.77 -10.57
N GLU A 173 12.00 17.50 -9.49
CA GLU A 173 12.88 18.54 -8.95
C GLU A 173 14.24 17.95 -8.52
N THR A 174 14.23 16.83 -7.80
CA THR A 174 15.48 16.15 -7.39
C THR A 174 16.30 15.68 -8.60
N VAL A 175 15.65 15.14 -9.64
CA VAL A 175 16.30 14.66 -10.86
C VAL A 175 16.90 15.83 -11.66
N ALA A 176 16.21 16.98 -11.71
CA ALA A 176 16.71 18.18 -12.38
C ALA A 176 18.02 18.69 -11.78
N GLU A 177 18.24 18.48 -10.49
CA GLU A 177 19.44 18.91 -9.77
C GLU A 177 20.58 17.88 -9.81
N LEU A 178 20.37 16.68 -10.37
CA LEU A 178 21.41 15.66 -10.42
C LEU A 178 22.56 16.10 -11.35
N ALA A 179 23.78 16.08 -10.84
CA ALA A 179 24.98 16.31 -11.65
C ALA A 179 25.32 15.13 -12.59
N SER A 180 24.85 13.92 -12.28
CA SER A 180 25.17 12.69 -13.02
C SER A 180 24.12 11.61 -12.78
N LEU A 181 23.92 10.75 -13.79
CA LEU A 181 23.11 9.54 -13.67
C LEU A 181 23.65 8.56 -12.61
N MET A 182 24.94 8.64 -12.26
CA MET A 182 25.52 7.83 -11.17
C MET A 182 24.96 8.17 -9.79
N HIS A 183 24.33 9.32 -9.63
CA HIS A 183 23.67 9.71 -8.37
C HIS A 183 22.22 9.19 -8.27
N LEU A 184 21.71 8.51 -9.31
CA LEU A 184 20.45 7.81 -9.21
C LEU A 184 20.56 6.65 -8.20
N PRO A 185 19.47 6.29 -7.50
CA PRO A 185 19.50 5.23 -6.51
C PRO A 185 19.99 3.90 -7.08
N ASN A 186 20.89 3.23 -6.34
CA ASN A 186 21.51 1.95 -6.71
C ASN A 186 22.29 1.94 -8.05
N ALA A 187 22.40 3.08 -8.75
CA ALA A 187 23.01 3.13 -10.06
C ALA A 187 24.51 2.77 -10.00
N ASN A 188 24.95 1.99 -10.99
CA ASN A 188 26.35 1.67 -11.19
C ASN A 188 26.72 1.83 -12.67
N LYS A 189 27.98 1.59 -13.02
CA LYS A 189 28.47 1.77 -14.40
C LYS A 189 27.64 1.00 -15.44
N GLN A 190 27.33 -0.27 -15.17
CA GLN A 190 26.49 -1.07 -16.05
C GLN A 190 25.06 -0.52 -16.17
N THR A 191 24.53 0.06 -15.09
CA THR A 191 23.23 0.75 -15.13
C THR A 191 23.29 1.93 -16.10
N ILE A 192 24.38 2.71 -16.11
CA ILE A 192 24.54 3.82 -17.07
C ILE A 192 24.58 3.32 -18.51
N ASP A 193 25.29 2.22 -18.76
CA ASP A 193 25.35 1.62 -20.10
C ASP A 193 23.95 1.17 -20.58
N VAL A 194 23.15 0.58 -19.69
CA VAL A 194 21.75 0.20 -19.98
C VAL A 194 20.87 1.42 -20.21
N LEU A 195 20.99 2.46 -19.38
CA LEU A 195 20.23 3.70 -19.54
C LEU A 195 20.56 4.38 -20.88
N ALA A 196 21.82 4.40 -21.29
CA ALA A 196 22.24 4.93 -22.59
C ALA A 196 21.66 4.14 -23.77
N GLN A 197 21.56 2.81 -23.67
CA GLN A 197 20.85 1.99 -24.69
C GLN A 197 19.36 2.32 -24.77
N LEU A 198 18.78 2.78 -23.68
CA LEU A 198 17.41 3.30 -23.61
C LEU A 198 17.34 4.81 -23.93
N GLY A 199 18.41 5.43 -24.44
CA GLY A 199 18.40 6.84 -24.83
C GLY A 199 18.36 7.83 -23.66
N PHE A 200 18.75 7.41 -22.45
CA PHE A 200 18.93 8.27 -21.30
C PHE A 200 20.42 8.47 -21.03
N HIS A 201 20.96 9.62 -21.45
CA HIS A 201 22.36 9.99 -21.30
C HIS A 201 22.59 10.99 -20.15
N THR A 202 21.56 11.77 -19.83
CA THR A 202 21.57 12.81 -18.80
C THR A 202 20.30 12.77 -17.97
N PRO A 203 20.30 13.36 -16.75
CA PRO A 203 19.07 13.49 -15.95
C PRO A 203 17.94 14.23 -16.69
N HIS A 204 18.29 15.17 -17.58
CA HIS A 204 17.33 15.94 -18.37
C HIS A 204 16.52 15.07 -19.33
N ASP A 205 17.09 13.97 -19.85
CA ASP A 205 16.38 13.07 -20.78
C ASP A 205 15.18 12.38 -20.09
N PHE A 206 15.29 12.11 -18.79
CA PHE A 206 14.18 11.60 -17.98
C PHE A 206 13.06 12.63 -17.82
N LEU A 207 13.42 13.91 -17.64
CA LEU A 207 12.45 15.00 -17.50
C LEU A 207 11.73 15.29 -18.82
N GLN A 208 12.45 15.24 -19.95
CA GLN A 208 11.85 15.40 -21.28
C GLN A 208 10.87 14.26 -21.61
N THR A 209 11.22 13.03 -21.24
CA THR A 209 10.33 11.86 -21.41
C THR A 209 9.16 11.90 -20.42
N GLY A 210 9.36 12.50 -19.25
CA GLY A 210 8.48 12.39 -18.09
C GLY A 210 8.79 11.12 -17.28
N LEU A 211 8.85 11.25 -15.95
CA LEU A 211 9.31 10.17 -15.07
C LEU A 211 8.42 8.92 -15.15
N GLN A 212 7.11 9.09 -15.37
CA GLN A 212 6.19 7.96 -15.50
C GLN A 212 6.48 7.14 -16.78
N GLN A 213 6.59 7.80 -17.93
CA GLN A 213 6.90 7.13 -19.19
C GLN A 213 8.31 6.53 -19.17
N ALA A 214 9.27 7.21 -18.54
CA ALA A 214 10.60 6.65 -18.33
C ALA A 214 10.54 5.38 -17.46
N SER A 215 9.78 5.39 -16.37
CA SER A 215 9.56 4.21 -15.51
C SER A 215 8.97 3.04 -16.29
N GLU A 216 8.02 3.27 -17.20
CA GLU A 216 7.43 2.20 -18.03
C GLU A 216 8.47 1.56 -18.95
N ARG A 217 9.30 2.37 -19.60
CA ARG A 217 10.41 1.90 -20.45
C ARG A 217 11.45 1.09 -19.66
N LEU A 218 11.80 1.56 -18.46
CA LEU A 218 12.70 0.82 -17.56
C LEU A 218 12.07 -0.50 -17.09
N ALA A 219 10.77 -0.51 -16.80
CA ALA A 219 10.06 -1.72 -16.36
C ALA A 219 10.00 -2.77 -17.47
N GLU A 220 9.78 -2.37 -18.72
CA GLU A 220 9.83 -3.28 -19.87
C GLU A 220 11.23 -3.91 -20.03
N HIS A 221 12.28 -3.09 -20.02
CA HIS A 221 13.65 -3.59 -20.15
C HIS A 221 14.09 -4.44 -18.94
N SER A 222 13.63 -4.12 -17.73
CA SER A 222 13.86 -4.93 -16.53
C SER A 222 13.34 -6.37 -16.69
N ARG A 223 12.16 -6.55 -17.31
CA ARG A 223 11.62 -7.90 -17.59
C ARG A 223 12.50 -8.66 -18.59
N VAL A 224 13.01 -7.99 -19.62
CA VAL A 224 13.94 -8.59 -20.60
C VAL A 224 15.23 -9.05 -19.93
N LEU A 225 15.84 -8.19 -19.10
CA LEU A 225 17.04 -8.54 -18.33
C LEU A 225 16.79 -9.71 -17.38
N LYS A 226 15.63 -9.73 -16.69
CA LYS A 226 15.26 -10.83 -15.80
C LYS A 226 15.12 -12.16 -16.54
N ALA A 227 14.50 -12.16 -17.74
CA ALA A 227 14.39 -13.35 -18.58
C ALA A 227 15.76 -13.84 -19.08
N GLY A 228 16.69 -12.91 -19.36
CA GLY A 228 18.09 -13.20 -19.71
C GLY A 228 19.00 -13.53 -18.53
N GLN A 229 18.46 -13.76 -17.32
CA GLN A 229 19.21 -14.05 -16.09
C GLN A 229 20.15 -12.92 -15.61
N HIS A 230 19.98 -11.68 -16.09
CA HIS A 230 20.67 -10.49 -15.60
C HIS A 230 19.94 -9.89 -14.39
N THR A 231 19.81 -10.68 -13.32
CA THR A 231 18.94 -10.40 -12.17
C THR A 231 19.32 -9.13 -11.42
N GLN A 232 20.61 -8.83 -11.26
CA GLN A 232 21.08 -7.61 -10.59
C GLN A 232 20.63 -6.34 -11.33
N GLN A 233 20.82 -6.27 -12.65
CA GLN A 233 20.42 -5.06 -13.38
C GLN A 233 18.91 -4.93 -13.51
N ALA A 234 18.19 -6.05 -13.66
CA ALA A 234 16.74 -6.04 -13.58
C ALA A 234 16.25 -5.45 -12.24
N ALA A 235 16.88 -5.84 -11.13
CA ALA A 235 16.60 -5.34 -9.78
C ALA A 235 16.93 -3.84 -9.63
N ILE A 236 18.05 -3.37 -10.16
CA ILE A 236 18.40 -1.93 -10.12
C ILE A 236 17.39 -1.11 -10.93
N LEU A 237 17.03 -1.55 -12.14
CA LEU A 237 16.00 -0.88 -12.93
C LEU A 237 14.64 -0.86 -12.22
N ALA A 238 14.25 -1.95 -11.55
CA ALA A 238 13.04 -1.97 -10.74
C ALA A 238 13.09 -0.94 -9.60
N SER A 239 14.24 -0.77 -8.95
CA SER A 239 14.42 0.26 -7.91
C SER A 239 14.34 1.70 -8.46
N LEU A 240 14.75 1.92 -9.72
CA LEU A 240 14.58 3.21 -10.40
C LEU A 240 13.12 3.46 -10.79
N CYS A 241 12.38 2.42 -11.17
CA CYS A 241 10.92 2.54 -11.36
C CYS A 241 10.23 3.00 -10.08
N ASP A 242 10.54 2.39 -8.94
CA ASP A 242 10.02 2.82 -7.64
C ASP A 242 10.37 4.29 -7.37
N TYR A 243 11.64 4.67 -7.56
CA TYR A 243 12.10 6.05 -7.38
C TYR A 243 11.28 7.05 -8.21
N PHE A 244 11.13 6.77 -9.51
CA PHE A 244 10.40 7.62 -10.45
C PHE A 244 8.90 7.64 -10.22
N ASN A 245 8.34 6.63 -9.57
CA ASN A 245 6.93 6.59 -9.19
C ASN A 245 6.62 7.27 -7.85
N GLY A 246 7.65 7.77 -7.15
CA GLY A 246 7.52 8.40 -5.83
C GLY A 246 7.50 7.40 -4.67
N GLU A 247 7.88 6.15 -4.95
CA GLU A 247 7.94 5.09 -3.94
C GLU A 247 9.22 5.18 -3.11
N PRO A 248 9.22 4.62 -1.89
CA PRO A 248 10.44 4.39 -1.13
C PRO A 248 11.39 3.45 -1.88
N VAL A 249 12.63 3.89 -2.09
CA VAL A 249 13.65 3.07 -2.75
C VAL A 249 14.41 2.24 -1.72
N ARG A 250 14.61 0.97 -2.05
CA ARG A 250 15.35 0.02 -1.22
C ARG A 250 16.70 -0.34 -1.84
N SER A 251 17.52 -1.09 -1.11
CA SER A 251 18.69 -1.73 -1.71
C SER A 251 18.25 -2.65 -2.85
N TRP A 252 18.95 -2.59 -3.99
CA TRP A 252 18.65 -3.46 -5.14
C TRP A 252 18.60 -4.95 -4.78
N LYS A 253 19.34 -5.41 -3.76
CA LYS A 253 19.31 -6.80 -3.30
C LYS A 253 17.93 -7.26 -2.83
N GLN A 254 17.07 -6.34 -2.40
CA GLN A 254 15.70 -6.63 -1.96
C GLN A 254 14.71 -6.80 -3.13
N TYR A 255 15.17 -6.59 -4.37
CA TYR A 255 14.37 -6.76 -5.60
C TYR A 255 14.71 -8.05 -6.36
N LEU A 256 15.71 -8.83 -5.89
CA LEU A 256 16.08 -10.14 -6.44
C LEU A 256 15.04 -11.21 -6.08
#